data_AF-A0A8T4QTL2-F1
#
_entry.id   AF-A0A8T4QTL2-F1
#
_cell.length_a   1.000
_cell.length_b   1.000
_cell.length_c   1.000
_cell.angle_alpha   90.00
_cell.angle_beta   90.00
_cell.angle_gamma   90.00
#
_symmetry.space_group_name_H-M   'P 1'
#
loop_
_entity.id
_entity.type
_entity.pdbx_description
1 polymer ?
#
loop_
_entity_poly.entity_id
_entity_poly.type
_entity_poly.pdbx_seq_one_letter_code
_entity_poly.pdbx_strand_id
1 'polypeptide(L)'
;MKQVILLRNACPLCKGDVRGNKELKFHCANCNILFERRHLTGKLPIRKEGKPARGQVKKLMPIVASLLGNKLHATNCPFAKNIKARNRLGFSTVAEARKNKNFRLCRCLK
;
A
#
# COMPACT_ATOMS: atom_id res chain seq x y z
N MET A 1 12.12 21.62 -11.10
CA MET A 1 10.75 22.18 -11.29
C MET A 1 10.08 22.28 -9.92
N LYS A 2 9.56 23.45 -9.55
CA LYS A 2 8.89 23.65 -8.25
C LYS A 2 7.49 23.03 -8.28
N GLN A 3 7.10 22.30 -7.23
CA GLN A 3 5.81 21.62 -7.18
C GLN A 3 4.67 22.63 -6.99
N VAL A 4 3.77 22.71 -7.98
CA VAL A 4 2.52 23.47 -7.86
C VAL A 4 1.50 22.64 -7.10
N ILE A 5 0.93 23.21 -6.05
CA ILE A 5 -0.09 22.64 -5.19
C ILE A 5 -1.41 23.33 -5.51
N LEU A 6 -2.44 22.51 -5.78
CA LEU A 6 -3.82 22.95 -5.88
C LEU A 6 -4.48 22.81 -4.49
N LEU A 7 -4.97 23.91 -3.95
CA LEU A 7 -5.80 23.95 -2.76
C LEU A 7 -7.25 24.19 -3.19
N ARG A 8 -8.11 23.21 -2.93
CA ARG A 8 -9.53 23.30 -3.29
C ARG A 8 -10.31 24.14 -2.30
N ASN A 9 -11.21 24.98 -2.79
CA ASN A 9 -12.06 25.88 -2.01
C ASN A 9 -11.31 26.69 -0.94
N ALA A 10 -10.10 27.13 -1.29
CA ALA A 10 -9.16 27.70 -0.32
C ALA A 10 -9.13 29.23 -0.33
N CYS A 11 -9.73 29.85 -1.34
CA CYS A 11 -9.85 31.30 -1.40
C CYS A 11 -10.82 31.79 -0.32
N PRO A 12 -10.41 32.71 0.57
CA PRO A 12 -11.29 33.23 1.62
C PRO A 12 -12.43 34.09 1.08
N LEU A 13 -12.30 34.63 -0.14
CA LEU A 13 -13.28 35.54 -0.73
C LEU A 13 -14.35 34.79 -1.53
N CYS A 14 -13.94 34.02 -2.53
CA CYS A 14 -14.87 33.34 -3.45
C CYS A 14 -15.04 31.84 -3.16
N LYS A 15 -14.37 31.31 -2.13
CA LYS A 15 -14.31 29.86 -1.84
C LYS A 15 -13.90 29.03 -3.07
N GLY A 16 -13.14 29.63 -3.99
CA GLY A 16 -12.64 28.99 -5.18
C GLY A 16 -11.29 28.31 -4.97
N ASP A 17 -10.85 27.61 -6.01
CA ASP A 17 -9.57 26.91 -6.02
C ASP A 17 -8.40 27.88 -6.15
N VAL A 18 -7.31 27.56 -5.46
CA VAL A 18 -6.09 28.38 -5.41
C VAL A 18 -4.89 27.51 -5.76
N ARG A 19 -4.02 28.01 -6.65
CA ARG A 19 -2.85 27.29 -7.17
C ARG A 19 -1.58 28.01 -6.76
N GLY A 20 -0.58 27.29 -6.28
CA GLY A 20 0.71 27.91 -5.99
C GLY A 20 1.70 26.99 -5.32
N ASN A 21 2.77 27.57 -4.78
CA ASN A 21 3.78 26.85 -4.02
C ASN A 21 3.95 27.53 -2.66
N LYS A 22 4.36 26.75 -1.65
CA LYS A 22 4.74 27.25 -0.32
C LYS A 22 5.81 28.35 -0.40
N GLU A 23 6.68 28.33 -1.41
CA GLU A 23 7.76 29.31 -1.58
C GLU A 23 7.35 30.62 -2.27
N LEU A 24 6.32 30.62 -3.13
CA LEU A 24 6.06 31.73 -4.06
C LEU A 24 4.73 32.47 -3.84
N LYS A 25 3.83 31.96 -2.97
CA LYS A 25 2.41 32.37 -2.80
C LYS A 25 1.45 31.58 -3.69
N PHE A 26 0.16 31.69 -3.38
CA PHE A 26 -0.94 30.97 -4.00
C PHE A 26 -1.89 31.95 -4.71
N HIS A 27 -2.14 31.72 -5.99
CA HIS A 27 -3.00 32.55 -6.83
C HIS A 27 -4.39 31.94 -6.96
N CYS A 28 -5.42 32.77 -6.77
CA CYS A 28 -6.80 32.39 -7.07
C CYS A 28 -7.18 32.96 -8.45
N ALA A 29 -7.51 32.08 -9.40
CA ALA A 29 -7.89 32.49 -10.75
C ALA A 29 -9.21 33.27 -10.81
N ASN A 30 -10.14 33.01 -9.87
CA ASN A 30 -11.45 33.66 -9.86
C ASN A 30 -11.39 35.09 -9.29
N CYS A 31 -10.57 35.31 -8.26
CA CYS A 31 -10.40 36.64 -7.66
C CYS A 31 -9.21 37.43 -8.23
N ASN A 32 -8.37 36.79 -9.03
CA ASN A 32 -7.08 37.31 -9.51
C ASN A 32 -6.18 37.90 -8.39
N ILE A 33 -6.19 37.25 -7.22
CA ILE A 33 -5.44 37.70 -6.03
C ILE A 33 -4.41 36.64 -5.63
N LEU A 34 -3.25 37.12 -5.16
CA LEU A 34 -2.18 36.31 -4.57
C LEU A 34 -2.30 36.29 -3.04
N PHE A 35 -2.35 35.10 -2.47
CA PHE A 35 -2.44 34.86 -1.04
C PHE A 35 -1.20 34.14 -0.51
N GLU A 36 -0.81 34.47 0.71
CA GLU A 36 0.12 33.65 1.48
C GLU A 36 -0.61 32.44 2.06
N ARG A 37 0.14 31.36 2.35
CA ARG A 37 -0.44 30.10 2.85
C ARG A 37 -1.31 30.30 4.11
N ARG A 38 -0.92 31.25 4.98
CA ARG A 38 -1.62 31.59 6.24
C ARG A 38 -3.02 32.19 6.04
N HIS A 39 -3.30 32.80 4.90
CA HIS A 39 -4.59 33.43 4.61
C HIS A 39 -5.57 32.49 3.89
N LEU A 40 -5.13 31.29 3.53
CA LEU A 40 -5.93 30.32 2.80
C LEU A 40 -6.59 29.34 3.75
N THR A 41 -7.90 29.18 3.58
CA THR A 41 -8.66 28.11 4.24
C THR A 41 -8.38 26.79 3.50
N GLY A 42 -8.52 25.65 4.18
CA GLY A 42 -8.29 24.34 3.56
C GLY A 42 -6.95 23.72 3.92
N LYS A 43 -6.97 22.38 4.01
CA LYS A 43 -5.80 21.57 4.35
C LYS A 43 -4.97 21.34 3.09
N LEU A 44 -3.65 21.32 3.23
CA LEU A 44 -2.81 20.85 2.12
C LEU A 44 -3.26 19.42 1.78
N PRO A 45 -3.30 19.04 0.49
CA PRO A 45 -3.52 17.65 0.16
C PRO A 45 -2.43 16.85 0.85
N ILE A 46 -2.83 16.08 1.87
CA ILE A 46 -1.98 15.05 2.44
C ILE A 46 -1.75 14.14 1.24
N ARG A 47 -0.53 14.13 0.71
CA ARG A 47 -0.13 13.06 -0.19
C ARG A 47 -0.40 11.80 0.61
N LYS A 48 -1.47 11.08 0.28
CA LYS A 48 -1.53 9.66 0.56
C LYS A 48 -0.42 9.10 -0.32
N GLU A 49 0.82 9.23 0.13
CA GLU A 49 1.89 8.40 -0.37
C GLU A 49 1.36 7.00 -0.11
N GLY A 50 0.92 6.34 -1.19
CA GLY A 50 0.72 4.91 -1.19
C GLY A 50 2.08 4.29 -0.90
N LYS A 51 2.43 4.22 0.38
CA LYS A 51 3.58 3.49 0.90
C LYS A 51 3.08 2.81 2.17
N PRO A 52 3.07 1.47 2.24
CA PRO A 52 2.84 0.81 3.50
C PRO A 52 3.89 1.33 4.51
N ALA A 53 3.47 1.54 5.75
CA ALA A 53 4.34 2.00 6.82
C ALA A 53 5.64 1.17 6.81
N ARG A 54 6.79 1.86 6.79
CA ARG A 54 8.10 1.26 7.10
C ARG A 54 7.94 0.48 8.40
N GLY A 55 8.04 -0.85 8.34
CA GLY A 55 8.00 -1.70 9.52
C GLY A 55 7.09 -2.93 9.45
N GLN A 56 6.22 -3.09 8.44
CA GLN A 56 5.58 -4.40 8.24
C GLN A 56 6.52 -5.29 7.44
N VAL A 57 7.43 -5.97 8.14
CA VAL A 57 8.17 -7.11 7.58
C VAL A 57 7.10 -8.09 7.13
N LYS A 58 6.89 -8.20 5.81
CA LYS A 58 5.94 -9.15 5.22
C LYS A 58 6.41 -10.53 5.70
N LYS A 59 5.70 -11.13 6.66
CA LYS A 59 6.10 -12.41 7.28
C LYS A 59 6.26 -13.41 6.14
N LEU A 60 7.50 -13.72 5.80
CA LEU A 60 7.82 -14.69 4.76
C LEU A 60 7.26 -16.02 5.25
N MET A 61 6.28 -16.55 4.52
CA MET A 61 5.75 -17.90 4.74
C MET A 61 6.51 -18.82 3.79
N PRO A 62 7.65 -19.42 4.20
CA PRO A 62 8.49 -20.22 3.31
C PRO A 62 7.82 -21.50 2.84
N ILE A 63 6.78 -21.94 3.56
CA ILE A 63 6.09 -23.20 3.32
C ILE A 63 4.64 -22.90 2.96
N VAL A 64 4.19 -23.50 1.88
CA VAL A 64 2.83 -23.34 1.37
C VAL A 64 2.19 -24.69 1.10
N ALA A 65 0.88 -24.76 1.30
CA ALA A 65 0.07 -25.91 0.98
C ALA A 65 -1.18 -25.47 0.21
N SER A 66 -1.86 -26.42 -0.41
CA SER A 66 -3.21 -26.20 -0.90
C SER A 66 -4.23 -26.65 0.14
N LEU A 67 -5.31 -25.88 0.35
CA LEU A 67 -6.47 -26.26 1.18
C LEU A 67 -6.98 -27.67 0.85
N LEU A 68 -7.11 -27.95 -0.45
CA LEU A 68 -7.59 -29.23 -0.99
C LEU A 68 -6.47 -30.29 -1.07
N GLY A 69 -5.22 -29.87 -0.98
CA GLY A 69 -4.07 -30.75 -1.08
C GLY A 69 -3.72 -31.44 0.24
N ASN A 70 -2.76 -32.36 0.14
CA ASN A 70 -2.16 -33.06 1.26
C ASN A 70 -0.62 -32.95 1.28
N LYS A 71 -0.02 -32.04 0.48
CA LYS A 71 1.44 -31.86 0.40
C LYS A 71 1.87 -30.44 0.78
N LEU A 72 2.96 -30.35 1.54
CA LEU A 72 3.68 -29.12 1.84
C LEU A 72 4.74 -28.85 0.78
N HIS A 73 4.81 -27.63 0.31
CA HIS A 73 5.75 -27.18 -0.70
C HIS A 73 6.56 -25.99 -0.19
N ALA A 74 7.80 -25.86 -0.62
CA ALA A 74 8.52 -24.59 -0.50
C ALA A 74 7.86 -23.55 -1.43
N THR A 75 7.93 -22.27 -1.08
CA THR A 75 7.42 -21.16 -1.93
C THR A 75 7.95 -21.20 -3.36
N ASN A 76 9.19 -21.65 -3.55
CA ASN A 76 9.86 -21.74 -4.85
C ASN A 76 9.55 -23.03 -5.63
N CYS A 77 8.75 -23.95 -5.08
CA CYS A 77 8.41 -25.20 -5.74
C CYS A 77 7.54 -24.95 -7.00
N PRO A 78 7.78 -25.65 -8.13
CA PRO A 78 6.94 -25.54 -9.32
C PRO A 78 5.44 -25.77 -9.04
N PHE A 79 5.13 -26.75 -8.19
CA PHE A 79 3.75 -27.03 -7.77
C PHE A 79 3.15 -25.92 -6.90
N ALA A 80 3.96 -25.25 -6.07
CA ALA A 80 3.50 -24.14 -5.23
C ALA A 80 3.04 -22.94 -6.06
N LYS A 81 3.68 -22.70 -7.22
CA LYS A 81 3.31 -21.62 -8.13
C LYS A 81 1.92 -21.82 -8.75
N ASN A 82 1.50 -23.06 -8.90
CA ASN A 82 0.20 -23.42 -9.48
C ASN A 82 -0.95 -23.42 -8.47
N ILE A 83 -0.68 -23.19 -7.17
CA ILE A 83 -1.74 -23.10 -6.15
C ILE A 83 -2.45 -21.77 -6.27
N LYS A 84 -3.74 -21.80 -6.62
CA LYS A 84 -4.60 -20.60 -6.67
C LYS A 84 -4.60 -19.89 -5.32
N ALA A 85 -4.56 -18.56 -5.31
CA ALA A 85 -4.49 -17.74 -4.09
C ALA A 85 -5.59 -18.09 -3.07
N ARG A 86 -6.83 -18.31 -3.54
CA ARG A 86 -7.97 -18.73 -2.69
C ARG A 86 -7.78 -20.06 -1.96
N ASN A 87 -6.93 -20.94 -2.51
CA ASN A 87 -6.67 -22.27 -1.97
C ASN A 87 -5.29 -22.34 -1.28
N ARG A 88 -4.58 -21.23 -1.14
CA ARG A 88 -3.20 -21.21 -0.66
C ARG A 88 -3.17 -21.04 0.84
N LEU A 89 -2.62 -22.03 1.54
CA LEU A 89 -2.27 -21.95 2.95
C LEU A 89 -0.79 -21.64 3.06
N GLY A 90 -0.42 -20.65 3.88
CA GLY A 90 0.97 -20.32 4.15
C GLY A 90 1.32 -20.58 5.62
N PHE A 91 2.51 -21.12 5.83
CA PHE A 91 3.01 -21.52 7.15
C PHE A 91 4.41 -20.98 7.34
N SER A 92 4.77 -20.72 8.60
CA SER A 92 6.11 -20.28 8.96
C SER A 92 7.07 -21.48 9.03
N THR A 93 6.59 -22.62 9.50
CA THR A 93 7.38 -23.85 9.70
C THR A 93 6.64 -25.11 9.26
N VAL A 94 7.38 -26.20 9.01
CA VAL A 94 6.80 -27.51 8.69
C VAL A 94 5.99 -28.05 9.87
N ALA A 95 6.49 -27.84 11.10
CA ALA A 95 5.85 -28.30 12.31
C ALA A 95 4.47 -27.66 12.51
N GLU A 96 4.38 -26.34 12.31
CA GLU A 96 3.12 -25.60 12.33
C GLU A 96 2.12 -26.15 11.30
N ALA A 97 2.60 -26.40 10.08
CA ALA A 97 1.76 -26.93 9.03
C ALA A 97 1.21 -28.33 9.37
N ARG A 98 2.04 -29.21 9.96
CA ARG A 98 1.64 -30.56 10.39
C ARG A 98 0.64 -30.55 11.55
N LYS A 99 0.67 -29.53 12.42
CA LYS A 99 -0.33 -29.37 13.50
C LYS A 99 -1.73 -29.10 12.93
N ASN A 100 -1.83 -28.32 11.86
CA ASN A 100 -3.14 -27.98 11.27
C ASN A 100 -3.76 -29.14 10.48
N LYS A 101 -2.96 -29.91 9.76
CA LYS A 101 -3.41 -31.07 9.00
C LYS A 101 -2.23 -32.02 8.86
N ASN A 102 -2.50 -33.31 8.71
CA ASN A 102 -1.47 -34.32 8.47
C ASN A 102 -0.91 -34.24 7.02
N PHE A 103 -0.27 -33.11 6.69
CA PHE A 103 0.33 -32.89 5.37
C PHE A 103 1.62 -33.69 5.21
N ARG A 104 1.76 -34.33 4.05
CA ARG A 104 3.00 -34.99 3.62
C ARG A 104 3.99 -33.95 3.09
N LEU A 105 5.28 -34.24 3.18
CA LEU A 105 6.30 -33.38 2.57
C LEU A 105 6.35 -33.61 1.05
N CYS A 106 6.34 -32.52 0.28
CA CYS A 106 6.74 -32.60 -1.12
C CYS A 106 8.24 -32.90 -1.23
N ARG A 107 8.66 -33.44 -2.37
CA ARG A 107 10.07 -33.67 -2.71
C ARG A 107 10.92 -32.40 -2.64
N CYS A 108 10.35 -31.21 -2.80
CA CYS A 108 11.08 -29.96 -2.64
C CYS A 108 11.42 -29.59 -1.18
N LEU A 109 10.93 -30.36 -0.20
CA LEU A 109 11.19 -30.21 1.24
C LEU A 109 11.77 -31.51 1.85
N LYS A 110 12.15 -32.48 1.00
CA LYS A 110 12.91 -33.67 1.40
C LYS A 110 14.37 -33.42 1.08
#